data_AF-A0A1G1HYS1-F1
#
_entry.id   AF-A0A1G1HYS1-F1
#
_cell.length_a   1.000
_cell.length_b   1.000
_cell.length_c   1.000
_cell.angle_alpha   90.00
_cell.angle_beta   90.00
_cell.angle_gamma   90.00
#
_symmetry.space_group_name_H-M   'P 1'
#
loop_
_entity.id
_entity.type
_entity.pdbx_description
1 polymer ?
#
loop_
_entity_poly.entity_id
_entity_poly.type
_entity_poly.pdbx_seq_one_letter_code
_entity_poly.pdbx_strand_id
1 'polypeptide(L)'
;MRQRKVLVIGGATLFGHGVGGLLDAHRPGFETQQVPTVEAAIEAAPRFRPDVVLFCMDRDDLRNDAALQRLRLMEVYPARIIRCTLDANHLTIYDTTRIANATAEDLLAAVRRGNEDHDGAALKGEKGDTA
;
A
#
# COMPACT_ATOMS: atom_id res chain seq x y z
N MET A 1 -8.38 10.11 -16.31
CA MET A 1 -8.12 9.15 -15.22
C MET A 1 -7.81 9.95 -13.96
N ARG A 2 -8.45 9.66 -12.82
CA ARG A 2 -8.14 10.33 -11.54
C ARG A 2 -6.77 9.86 -11.04
N GLN A 3 -5.97 10.75 -10.47
CA GLN A 3 -4.68 10.37 -9.85
C GLN A 3 -4.96 9.48 -8.64
N ARG A 4 -4.23 8.37 -8.52
CA ARG A 4 -4.34 7.47 -7.37
C ARG A 4 -3.53 8.04 -6.21
N LYS A 5 -4.16 8.24 -5.06
CA LYS A 5 -3.51 8.76 -3.86
C LYS A 5 -2.81 7.65 -3.10
N VAL A 6 -1.49 7.75 -2.94
CA VAL A 6 -0.65 6.73 -2.32
C VAL A 6 0.05 7.30 -1.09
N LEU A 7 -0.27 6.76 0.08
CA LEU A 7 0.43 7.09 1.33
C LEU A 7 1.54 6.08 1.55
N VAL A 8 2.80 6.51 1.43
CA VAL A 8 3.99 5.66 1.60
C VAL A 8 4.51 5.81 3.03
N ILE A 9 4.48 4.73 3.78
CA ILE A 9 5.06 4.64 5.13
C ILE A 9 6.48 4.09 5.01
N GLY A 10 7.42 4.71 5.72
CA GLY A 10 8.84 4.40 5.64
C GLY A 10 9.66 5.45 4.87
N GLY A 11 9.13 6.65 4.67
CA GLY A 11 9.78 7.72 3.89
C GLY A 11 11.12 8.23 4.48
N ALA A 12 11.51 7.79 5.68
CA ALA A 12 12.81 8.07 6.28
C ALA A 12 13.89 7.04 5.88
N THR A 13 13.50 5.87 5.35
CA THR A 13 14.44 4.87 4.87
C THR A 13 14.77 5.07 3.40
N LEU A 14 15.94 4.62 2.96
CA LEU A 14 16.33 4.69 1.54
C LEU A 14 15.34 3.93 0.66
N PHE A 15 14.83 2.79 1.13
CA PHE A 15 13.85 2.00 0.39
C PHE A 15 12.52 2.74 0.25
N GLY A 16 11.94 3.23 1.36
CA GLY A 16 10.67 3.96 1.31
C GLY A 16 10.78 5.26 0.51
N HIS A 17 11.91 5.97 0.62
CA HIS A 17 12.20 7.14 -0.21
C HIS A 17 12.29 6.79 -1.70
N GLY A 18 13.00 5.71 -2.04
CA GLY A 18 13.14 5.22 -3.41
C GLY A 18 11.79 4.80 -4.02
N VAL A 19 10.94 4.14 -3.24
CA VAL A 19 9.58 3.78 -3.64
C VAL A 19 8.71 5.02 -3.89
N GLY A 20 8.79 6.03 -3.02
CA GLY A 20 8.13 7.31 -3.23
C GLY A 20 8.57 7.98 -4.53
N GLY A 21 9.88 8.05 -4.77
CA GLY A 21 10.46 8.59 -6.02
C GLY A 21 10.03 7.81 -7.27
N LEU A 22 9.95 6.47 -7.19
CA LEU A 22 9.45 5.63 -8.27
C LEU A 22 8.00 5.99 -8.64
N LEU A 23 7.13 6.16 -7.65
CA LEU A 23 5.73 6.53 -7.88
C LEU A 23 5.59 7.96 -8.43
N ASP A 24 6.39 8.90 -7.93
CA ASP A 24 6.44 10.28 -8.42
C ASP A 24 6.90 10.40 -9.86
N ALA A 25 7.84 9.55 -10.29
CA ALA A 25 8.28 9.47 -11.70
C ALA A 25 7.16 9.01 -12.66
N HIS A 26 6.10 8.39 -12.13
CA HIS A 26 4.95 7.91 -12.90
C HIS A 26 3.75 8.87 -12.85
N ARG A 27 3.98 10.15 -12.53
CA ARG A 27 2.97 11.21 -12.74
C ARG A 27 2.56 11.27 -14.23
N PRO A 28 1.28 11.52 -14.53
CA PRO A 28 0.20 11.93 -13.63
C PRO A 28 -0.54 10.76 -12.94
N GLY A 29 -0.06 9.53 -13.00
CA GLY A 29 -0.80 8.36 -12.49
C GLY A 29 -1.00 8.33 -10.97
N PHE A 30 -0.08 8.90 -10.19
CA PHE A 30 -0.09 8.87 -8.73
C PHE A 30 0.08 10.25 -8.11
N GLU A 31 -0.58 10.46 -6.97
CA GLU A 31 -0.33 11.54 -6.01
C GLU A 31 0.24 10.89 -4.75
N THR A 32 1.49 11.18 -4.40
CA THR A 32 2.19 10.51 -3.30
C THR A 32 2.29 11.42 -2.09
N GLN A 33 2.12 10.83 -0.91
CA GLN A 33 2.53 11.44 0.35
C GLN A 33 3.39 10.45 1.13
N GLN A 34 4.61 10.86 1.47
CA GLN A 34 5.53 10.02 2.24
C GLN A 34 5.50 10.42 3.71
N VAL A 35 5.48 9.42 4.60
CA VAL A 35 5.55 9.61 6.05
C VAL A 35 6.58 8.66 6.66
N PRO A 36 7.28 9.08 7.73
CA PRO A 36 8.38 8.29 8.28
C PRO A 36 7.90 7.07 9.07
N THR A 37 6.72 7.12 9.68
CA THR A 37 6.22 6.06 10.58
C THR A 37 4.73 5.77 10.36
N VAL A 38 4.24 4.68 10.96
CA VAL A 38 2.82 4.29 10.95
C VAL A 38 1.96 5.33 11.67
N GLU A 39 2.45 5.90 12.78
CA GLU A 39 1.75 6.94 13.55
C GLU A 39 1.53 8.20 12.70
N ALA A 40 2.57 8.65 12.00
CA ALA A 40 2.45 9.77 11.07
C ALA A 40 1.46 9.46 9.92
N ALA A 41 1.37 8.19 9.50
CA ALA A 41 0.36 7.76 8.53
C ALA A 41 -1.06 7.84 9.09
N ILE A 42 -1.28 7.39 10.34
CA ILE A 42 -2.58 7.46 11.01
C ILE A 42 -3.05 8.91 11.12
N GLU A 43 -2.14 9.84 11.41
CA GLU A 43 -2.45 11.28 11.47
C GLU A 43 -2.72 11.90 10.08
N ALA A 44 -2.00 11.47 9.05
CA ALA A 44 -2.12 12.02 7.70
C ALA A 44 -3.32 11.47 6.92
N ALA A 45 -3.66 10.20 7.11
CA ALA A 45 -4.66 9.49 6.30
C ALA A 45 -6.05 10.14 6.26
N PRO A 46 -6.62 10.67 7.36
CA PRO A 46 -7.94 11.33 7.32
C PRO A 46 -7.99 12.53 6.38
N ARG A 47 -6.90 13.28 6.27
CA ARG A 47 -6.79 14.49 5.44
C ARG A 47 -6.42 14.13 4.00
N PHE A 48 -5.46 13.22 3.84
CA PHE A 48 -4.97 12.83 2.52
C PHE A 48 -5.98 11.99 1.75
N ARG A 49 -6.75 11.15 2.46
CA ARG A 49 -7.70 10.17 1.90
C ARG A 49 -7.02 9.26 0.86
N PRO A 50 -6.02 8.46 1.27
CA PRO A 50 -5.31 7.58 0.36
C PRO A 50 -6.24 6.51 -0.22
N ASP A 51 -6.00 6.15 -1.47
CA ASP A 51 -6.60 4.96 -2.10
C ASP A 51 -5.75 3.71 -1.80
N VAL A 52 -4.44 3.91 -1.60
CA VAL A 52 -3.45 2.88 -1.28
C VAL A 52 -2.55 3.36 -0.14
N VAL A 53 -2.32 2.49 0.84
CA VAL A 53 -1.30 2.65 1.88
C VAL A 53 -0.19 1.64 1.59
N LEU A 54 1.01 2.13 1.32
CA LEU A 54 2.17 1.31 1.01
C LEU A 54 3.13 1.32 2.20
N PHE A 55 3.20 0.20 2.91
CA PHE A 55 4.09 0.03 4.05
C PHE A 55 5.43 -0.57 3.61
N CYS A 56 6.44 0.30 3.48
CA CYS A 56 7.80 -0.08 3.09
C CYS A 56 8.59 -0.44 4.34
N MET A 57 8.88 -1.73 4.50
CA MET A 57 9.65 -2.26 5.62
C MET A 57 11.08 -2.52 5.15
N ASP A 58 12.06 -2.03 5.91
CA ASP A 58 13.42 -2.52 5.78
C ASP A 58 13.55 -3.85 6.54
N ARG A 59 14.63 -4.60 6.27
CA ARG A 59 14.90 -5.92 6.85
C ARG A 59 14.78 -5.96 8.39
N ASP A 60 14.99 -4.83 9.06
CA ASP A 60 14.89 -4.69 10.51
C ASP A 60 13.44 -4.60 11.03
N ASP A 61 12.48 -4.19 10.20
CA ASP A 61 11.08 -4.01 10.61
C ASP A 61 10.24 -5.29 10.57
N LEU A 62 10.68 -6.33 9.85
CA LEU A 62 10.01 -7.65 9.90
C LEU A 62 10.10 -8.32 11.28
N ARG A 63 10.99 -7.84 12.16
CA ARG A 63 11.06 -8.22 13.59
C ARG A 63 10.23 -7.31 14.48
N ASN A 64 9.68 -6.23 13.93
CA ASN A 64 8.97 -5.19 14.65
C ASN A 64 7.47 -5.51 14.63
N ASP A 65 7.09 -6.59 15.32
CA ASP A 65 5.68 -7.00 15.50
C ASP A 65 4.80 -5.83 15.95
N ALA A 66 5.37 -4.88 16.70
CA ALA A 66 4.69 -3.67 17.12
C ALA A 66 4.31 -2.75 15.95
N ALA A 67 5.14 -2.60 14.92
CA ALA A 67 4.80 -1.82 13.72
C ALA A 67 3.68 -2.48 12.92
N LEU A 68 3.73 -3.81 12.78
CA LEU A 68 2.66 -4.59 12.13
C LEU A 68 1.34 -4.53 12.91
N GLN A 69 1.38 -4.60 14.25
CA GLN A 69 0.20 -4.43 15.08
C GLN A 69 -0.40 -3.02 14.93
N ARG A 70 0.44 -1.98 14.89
CA ARG A 70 -0.03 -0.61 14.67
C ARG A 70 -0.59 -0.40 13.26
N LEU A 71 -0.04 -1.06 12.25
CA LEU A 71 -0.57 -0.99 10.88
C LEU A 71 -2.03 -1.47 10.82
N ARG A 72 -2.45 -2.41 11.70
CA ARG A 72 -3.86 -2.83 11.78
C ARG A 72 -4.81 -1.68 12.12
N LEU A 73 -4.33 -0.64 12.81
CA LEU A 73 -5.14 0.55 13.07
C LEU A 73 -5.49 1.31 11.79
N MET A 74 -4.76 1.09 10.70
CA MET A 74 -5.05 1.66 9.39
C MET A 74 -6.09 0.88 8.60
N GLU A 75 -6.46 -0.35 9.00
CA GLU A 75 -7.47 -1.17 8.32
C GLU A 75 -8.87 -0.56 8.39
N VAL A 76 -9.09 0.42 9.28
CA VAL A 76 -10.34 1.20 9.37
C VAL A 76 -10.52 2.17 8.21
N TYR A 77 -9.45 2.50 7.48
CA TYR A 77 -9.53 3.36 6.30
C TYR A 77 -9.89 2.53 5.07
N PRO A 78 -10.74 3.07 4.16
CA PRO A 78 -11.11 2.39 2.91
C PRO A 78 -9.98 2.49 1.88
N ALA A 79 -8.78 2.05 2.25
CA ALA A 79 -7.57 2.06 1.43
C ALA A 79 -6.98 0.65 1.37
N ARG A 80 -6.46 0.26 0.20
CA ARG A 80 -5.74 -1.00 0.08
C ARG A 80 -4.39 -0.88 0.77
N ILE A 81 -4.11 -1.77 1.72
CA ILE A 81 -2.81 -1.84 2.37
C ILE A 81 -1.93 -2.84 1.62
N ILE A 82 -0.82 -2.36 1.07
CA ILE A 82 0.23 -3.18 0.46
C ILE A 82 1.45 -3.09 1.37
N ARG A 83 2.04 -4.22 1.74
CA ARG A 83 3.32 -4.23 2.43
C ARG A 83 4.41 -4.64 1.46
N CYS A 84 5.55 -3.99 1.47
CA CYS A 84 6.68 -4.37 0.66
C CYS A 84 7.96 -4.34 1.48
N THR A 85 8.88 -5.25 1.16
CA THR A 85 10.18 -5.38 1.83
C THR A 85 11.28 -5.49 0.81
N LEU A 86 12.44 -4.90 1.11
CA LEU A 86 13.66 -5.11 0.34
C LEU A 86 14.68 -5.86 1.22
N ASP A 87 14.95 -7.13 0.90
CA ASP A 87 15.98 -7.94 1.58
C ASP A 87 16.98 -8.47 0.56
N ALA A 88 18.28 -8.27 0.79
CA ALA A 88 19.36 -8.68 -0.11
C ALA A 88 19.12 -8.30 -1.59
N ASN A 89 18.55 -7.11 -1.85
CA ASN A 89 18.13 -6.62 -3.16
C ASN A 89 16.95 -7.36 -3.81
N HIS A 90 16.28 -8.25 -3.08
CA HIS A 90 15.05 -8.91 -3.51
C HIS A 90 13.84 -8.18 -2.92
N LEU A 91 13.04 -7.56 -3.79
CA LEU A 91 11.75 -6.99 -3.41
C LEU A 91 10.74 -8.13 -3.21
N THR A 92 10.02 -8.08 -2.10
CA THR A 92 8.83 -8.92 -1.87
C THR A 92 7.63 -8.03 -1.65
N ILE A 93 6.52 -8.33 -2.32
CA ILE A 93 5.26 -7.64 -2.13
C ILE A 93 4.28 -8.57 -1.43
N TYR A 94 3.71 -8.11 -0.33
CA TYR A 94 2.65 -8.75 0.41
C TYR A 94 1.36 -7.93 0.19
N ASP A 95 0.59 -8.38 -0.77
CA ASP A 95 -0.75 -7.89 -1.12
C ASP A 95 -1.76 -9.03 -0.87
N THR A 96 -2.88 -9.08 -1.59
CA THR A 96 -3.79 -10.24 -1.64
C THR A 96 -3.07 -11.54 -2.00
N THR A 97 -2.03 -11.44 -2.82
CA THR A 97 -1.09 -12.53 -3.11
C THR A 97 0.33 -12.10 -2.77
N ARG A 98 1.14 -13.05 -2.28
CA ARG A 98 2.57 -12.80 -2.05
C ARG A 98 3.32 -12.95 -3.38
N ILE A 99 4.04 -11.91 -3.77
CA ILE A 99 4.90 -11.90 -4.96
C ILE A 99 6.36 -11.84 -4.47
N ALA A 100 7.05 -12.97 -4.53
CA ALA A 100 8.49 -13.05 -4.22
C ALA A 100 9.32 -12.65 -5.45
N ASN A 101 10.49 -12.04 -5.24
CA ASN A 101 11.35 -11.50 -6.32
C ASN A 101 10.60 -10.54 -7.24
N ALA A 102 9.74 -9.70 -6.66
CA ALA A 102 8.98 -8.72 -7.41
C ALA A 102 9.91 -7.69 -8.06
N THR A 103 9.43 -7.12 -9.15
CA THR A 103 10.06 -6.01 -9.86
C THR A 103 9.42 -4.68 -9.48
N ALA A 104 10.02 -3.57 -9.93
CA ALA A 104 9.39 -2.25 -9.83
C ALA A 104 8.05 -2.19 -10.59
N GLU A 105 7.94 -2.89 -11.71
CA GLU A 105 6.70 -2.96 -12.51
C GLU A 105 5.59 -3.71 -11.76
N ASP A 106 5.93 -4.79 -11.05
CA ASP A 106 4.98 -5.52 -10.20
C ASP A 106 4.42 -4.62 -9.08
N LEU A 107 5.28 -3.81 -8.46
CA LEU A 107 4.89 -2.83 -7.45
C LEU A 107 3.95 -1.77 -8.03
N LEU A 108 4.31 -1.20 -9.18
CA LEU A 108 3.47 -0.22 -9.87
C LEU A 108 2.12 -0.80 -10.26
N ALA A 109 2.09 -2.03 -10.78
CA ALA A 109 0.85 -2.72 -11.11
C ALA A 109 -0.03 -2.95 -9.89
N ALA A 110 0.56 -3.36 -8.75
CA ALA A 110 -0.16 -3.56 -7.50
C ALA A 110 -0.78 -2.26 -6.97
N VAL A 111 -0.03 -1.16 -6.99
CA VAL A 111 -0.53 0.16 -6.56
C VAL A 111 -1.61 0.69 -7.51
N ARG A 112 -1.52 0.42 -8.83
CA ARG A 112 -2.54 0.85 -9.80
C ARG A 112 -3.90 0.21 -9.57
N ARG A 113 -3.94 -1.09 -9.20
CA ARG A 113 -5.19 -1.81 -8.89
C ARG A 113 -5.99 -1.11 -7.79
N GLY A 114 -5.33 -0.42 -6.86
CA GLY A 114 -6.02 0.30 -5.78
C GLY A 114 -7.00 -0.61 -5.03
N ASN A 115 -8.11 -0.06 -4.54
CA ASN A 115 -9.14 -0.81 -3.81
C ASN A 115 -10.15 -1.57 -4.71
N GLU A 116 -9.90 -1.70 -6.02
CA GLU A 116 -10.88 -2.24 -7.00
C GLU A 116 -11.27 -3.70 -6.72
N ASP A 117 -10.42 -4.46 -6.01
CA ASP A 117 -10.73 -5.84 -5.59
C ASP A 117 -11.73 -5.89 -4.41
N HIS A 118 -11.88 -4.81 -3.63
CA HIS A 118 -12.77 -4.80 -2.46
C HIS A 118 -14.23 -4.49 -2.83
N ASP A 119 -14.45 -3.66 -3.85
CA ASP A 119 -15.79 -3.30 -4.35
C ASP A 119 -16.42 -4.40 -5.24
N GLY A 120 -15.60 -5.26 -5.87
CA GLY A 120 -16.08 -6.36 -6.71
C GLY A 120 -16.67 -7.55 -5.95
N ALA A 121 -16.36 -7.70 -4.66
CA ALA A 121 -16.86 -8.79 -3.82
C ALA A 121 -18.20 -8.45 -3.14
N ALA A 122 -18.51 -7.16 -2.95
CA ALA A 122 -19.75 -6.71 -2.30
C ALA A 122 -20.99 -6.70 -3.21
N LEU A 123 -20.83 -6.90 -4.53
CA LEU A 123 -21.92 -6.82 -5.52
C LEU A 123 -22.32 -8.18 -6.13
N LYS A 124 -21.85 -9.31 -5.57
CA LYS A 124 -22.14 -10.67 -6.07
C LYS A 124 -22.80 -11.62 -5.06
N GLY A 125 -23.58 -11.09 -4.12
CA GLY A 125 -24.65 -11.80 -3.42
C GLY A 125 -25.73 -10.77 -3.14
N GLU A 126 -27.00 -10.91 -3.49
CA GLU A 126 -27.84 -12.07 -3.73
C GLU A 126 -28.72 -11.84 -4.98
N LYS A 127 -28.71 -12.80 -5.92
CA LYS A 127 -29.87 -13.11 -6.74
C LYS A 127 -30.23 -14.57 -6.47
N GLY A 128 -30.97 -14.81 -5.39
CA GLY A 128 -31.98 -15.88 -5.37
C GLY A 128 -33.30 -15.14 -5.50
N ASP A 129 -34.04 -15.22 -6.61
CA ASP A 129 -34.71 -16.41 -7.12
C ASP A 129 -35.42 -17.18 -5.99
N THR A 130 -36.62 -16.71 -5.69
CA THR A 130 -37.68 -17.55 -5.15
C THR A 130 -38.95 -17.24 -5.93
N ALA A 131 -39.45 -18.33 -6.52
CA ALA A 131 -40.66 -18.47 -7.31
C ALA A 131 -41.95 -18.16 -6.53
#